data_AF-A0A9N9P2N6-F1
#
_entry.id   AF-A0A9N9P2N6-F1
#
_cell.length_a   1.000
_cell.length_b   1.000
_cell.length_c   1.000
_cell.angle_alpha   90.00
_cell.angle_beta   90.00
_cell.angle_gamma   90.00
#
_symmetry.space_group_name_H-M   'P 1'
#
loop_
_entity.id
_entity.type
_entity.pdbx_description
1 polymer ?
#
loop_
_entity_poly.entity_id
_entity_poly.type
_entity_poly.pdbx_seq_one_letter_code
_entity_poly.pdbx_strand_id
1 'polypeptide(L)'
;EDNLEPLVKHVIDRIKKLRPPGELRDLMIELWECVPLTIHESYEKYPFNVFNVPIRRQMRDIDPMSIKPWQTTRVTFLGDAIHAMNPILGLGTNRALQDAALLTKKLKNFERDGWKECFRQYEKEMRSSSSRDVLYSRKMLSAQLVQRGYIGVIIRYILCRTISLT
;
A
#
# COMPACT_ATOMS: atom_id res chain seq x y z
N GLU A 1 -1.01 -26.84 -17.42
CA GLU A 1 -0.83 -28.08 -16.65
C GLU A 1 0.18 -27.81 -15.55
N ASP A 2 -0.23 -27.17 -14.46
CA ASP A 2 0.67 -26.93 -13.33
C ASP A 2 0.27 -27.86 -12.18
N ASN A 3 0.83 -29.07 -12.19
CA ASN A 3 0.72 -29.96 -11.04
C ASN A 3 1.51 -29.33 -9.87
N LEU A 4 0.83 -28.97 -8.78
CA LEU A 4 1.43 -28.35 -7.59
C LEU A 4 2.20 -29.35 -6.72
N GLU A 5 1.96 -30.64 -6.88
CA GLU A 5 2.57 -31.72 -6.10
C GLU A 5 4.11 -31.78 -6.30
N PRO A 6 4.66 -31.70 -7.55
CA PRO A 6 6.08 -31.49 -7.78
C PRO A 6 6.68 -30.25 -7.10
N LEU A 7 5.92 -29.15 -7.01
CA LEU A 7 6.42 -27.89 -6.44
C LEU A 7 6.57 -27.97 -4.93
N VAL A 8 5.55 -28.47 -4.22
CA VAL A 8 5.59 -28.64 -2.76
C VAL A 8 6.75 -29.54 -2.37
N LYS A 9 6.93 -30.67 -3.08
CA LYS A 9 8.05 -31.58 -2.87
C LYS A 9 9.40 -30.90 -3.09
N HIS A 10 9.55 -30.13 -4.17
CA HIS A 10 10.77 -29.39 -4.45
C HIS A 10 11.11 -28.39 -3.33
N VAL A 11 10.12 -27.66 -2.82
CA VAL A 11 10.33 -26.68 -1.74
C VAL A 11 10.74 -27.35 -0.45
N ILE A 12 10.09 -28.46 -0.07
CA ILE A 12 10.45 -29.24 1.12
C ILE A 12 11.90 -29.75 1.01
N ASP A 13 12.29 -30.30 -0.15
CA ASP A 13 13.67 -30.79 -0.39
C ASP A 13 14.70 -29.66 -0.27
N ARG A 14 14.37 -28.47 -0.78
CA ARG A 14 15.21 -27.28 -0.63
C ARG A 14 15.36 -26.84 0.82
N ILE A 15 14.28 -26.86 1.61
CA ILE A 15 14.32 -26.55 3.05
C ILE A 15 15.23 -27.55 3.77
N LYS A 16 15.08 -28.86 3.48
CA LYS A 16 15.90 -29.93 4.06
C LYS A 16 17.39 -29.79 3.71
N LYS A 17 17.72 -29.35 2.50
CA LYS A 17 19.11 -29.18 2.04
C LYS A 17 19.79 -27.93 2.60
N LEU A 18 19.04 -26.82 2.70
CA LEU A 18 19.61 -25.51 3.03
C LEU A 18 19.60 -25.18 4.52
N ARG A 19 18.80 -25.88 5.33
CA ARG A 19 18.77 -25.65 6.78
C ARG A 19 19.22 -26.85 7.61
N PRO A 20 19.95 -26.60 8.71
CA PRO A 20 20.27 -27.63 9.69
C PRO A 20 19.00 -28.17 10.37
N PRO A 21 19.02 -29.39 10.90
CA PRO A 21 17.92 -29.94 11.70
C PRO A 21 17.64 -29.08 12.94
N GLY A 22 16.36 -28.90 13.25
CA GLY A 22 15.88 -28.11 14.40
C GLY A 22 14.43 -27.67 14.22
N GLU A 23 13.83 -27.18 15.31
CA GLU A 23 12.40 -26.87 15.43
C GLU A 23 11.86 -25.98 14.28
N LEU A 24 12.61 -24.95 13.89
CA LEU A 24 12.20 -24.06 12.79
C LEU A 24 12.19 -24.76 11.42
N ARG A 25 13.10 -25.73 11.19
CA ARG A 25 13.09 -26.55 9.97
C ARG A 25 11.83 -27.39 9.94
N ASP A 26 11.48 -28.01 11.06
CA ASP A 26 10.35 -28.92 11.17
C ASP A 26 9.02 -28.17 10.99
N LEU A 27 8.85 -27.02 11.67
CA LEU A 27 7.70 -26.13 11.48
C LEU A 27 7.52 -25.67 10.03
N MET A 28 8.61 -25.38 9.34
CA MET A 28 8.52 -24.98 7.93
C MET A 28 8.18 -26.16 7.01
N ILE A 29 8.65 -27.37 7.32
CA ILE A 29 8.23 -28.56 6.56
C ILE A 29 6.73 -28.81 6.79
N GLU A 30 6.28 -28.81 8.05
CA GLU A 30 4.88 -28.99 8.43
C GLU A 30 3.97 -27.96 7.73
N LEU A 31 4.38 -26.69 7.71
CA LEU A 31 3.63 -25.63 7.02
C LEU A 31 3.46 -25.92 5.53
N TRP A 32 4.51 -26.44 4.87
CA TRP A 32 4.46 -26.76 3.44
C TRP A 32 3.71 -28.07 3.14
N GLU A 33 3.69 -29.02 4.08
CA GLU A 33 2.86 -30.23 4.01
C GLU A 33 1.37 -29.92 4.18
N CYS A 34 1.03 -28.86 4.91
CA CYS A 34 -0.35 -28.37 5.06
C CYS A 34 -0.89 -27.61 3.84
N VAL A 35 -0.07 -27.37 2.80
CA VAL A 35 -0.51 -26.64 1.61
C VAL A 35 -1.55 -27.49 0.87
N PRO A 36 -2.80 -27.02 0.74
CA PRO A 36 -3.82 -27.76 0.01
C PRO A 36 -3.40 -27.89 -1.45
N LEU A 37 -3.21 -29.12 -1.91
CA LEU A 37 -2.99 -29.42 -3.31
C LEU A 37 -4.33 -29.23 -4.03
N THR A 38 -4.49 -28.10 -4.70
CA THR A 38 -5.69 -27.85 -5.52
C THR A 38 -5.66 -28.78 -6.73
N ILE A 39 -6.34 -29.92 -6.62
CA ILE A 39 -6.51 -30.84 -7.73
C ILE A 39 -7.50 -30.19 -8.70
N HIS A 40 -7.04 -29.89 -9.93
CA HIS A 40 -7.81 -29.16 -10.93
C HIS A 40 -9.11 -29.87 -11.37
N GLU A 41 -9.31 -31.15 -11.01
CA GLU A 41 -10.47 -31.94 -11.41
C GLU A 41 -11.77 -31.57 -10.66
N SER A 42 -11.72 -30.87 -9.53
CA SER A 42 -12.95 -30.48 -8.81
C SER A 42 -13.58 -29.16 -9.28
N TYR A 43 -13.14 -28.60 -10.41
CA TYR A 43 -13.79 -27.44 -11.04
C TYR A 43 -15.03 -27.82 -11.87
N GLU A 44 -15.60 -29.00 -11.65
CA GLU A 44 -17.01 -29.24 -12.00
C GLU A 44 -17.92 -28.37 -11.11
N LYS A 45 -18.16 -27.16 -11.62
CA LYS A 45 -19.42 -26.43 -11.47
C LYS A 45 -19.86 -26.15 -10.02
N TYR A 46 -19.04 -25.44 -9.26
CA TYR A 46 -19.57 -24.67 -8.12
C TYR A 46 -20.42 -23.50 -8.63
N PRO A 47 -21.70 -23.38 -8.24
CA PRO A 47 -22.62 -22.36 -8.78
C PRO A 47 -22.26 -20.93 -8.36
N PHE A 48 -21.30 -20.77 -7.46
CA PHE A 48 -20.80 -19.48 -7.00
C PHE A 48 -19.28 -19.44 -7.23
N ASN A 49 -18.86 -18.66 -8.22
CA ASN A 49 -17.46 -18.40 -8.51
C ASN A 49 -16.91 -17.45 -7.42
N VAL A 50 -16.65 -17.98 -6.22
CA VAL A 50 -16.24 -17.17 -5.05
C VAL A 50 -14.78 -16.71 -5.13
N PHE A 51 -13.98 -17.28 -6.03
CA PHE A 51 -12.61 -16.86 -6.27
C PHE A 51 -12.49 -16.20 -7.63
N ASN A 52 -12.71 -14.88 -7.66
CA ASN A 52 -12.09 -14.08 -8.71
C ASN A 52 -10.58 -14.24 -8.57
N VAL A 53 -9.91 -14.76 -9.62
CA VAL A 53 -8.46 -14.75 -9.70
C VAL A 53 -7.98 -13.34 -9.34
N PRO A 54 -7.03 -13.16 -8.41
CA PRO A 54 -6.56 -11.84 -8.03
C PRO A 54 -6.05 -11.10 -9.27
N ILE A 55 -6.87 -10.20 -9.81
CA ILE A 55 -6.47 -9.35 -10.92
C ILE A 55 -5.44 -8.38 -10.35
N ARG A 56 -4.16 -8.67 -10.60
CA ARG A 56 -3.08 -7.72 -10.31
C ARG A 56 -3.24 -6.52 -11.25
N ARG A 57 -3.99 -5.52 -10.81
CA ARG A 57 -4.00 -4.22 -11.47
C ARG A 57 -2.65 -3.58 -11.20
N GLN A 58 -1.95 -3.17 -12.27
CA GLN A 58 -0.76 -2.34 -12.09
C GLN A 58 -1.15 -1.10 -11.28
N MET A 59 -0.33 -0.79 -10.28
CA MET A 59 -0.46 0.45 -9.54
C MET A 59 -0.25 1.61 -10.51
N ARG A 60 -1.29 2.42 -10.71
CA ARG A 60 -1.22 3.59 -11.57
C ARG A 60 -0.85 4.79 -10.71
N ASP A 61 0.29 5.39 -11.01
CA ASP A 61 0.67 6.66 -10.42
C ASP A 61 -0.02 7.79 -11.19
N ILE A 62 -0.97 8.47 -10.54
CA ILE A 62 -1.76 9.53 -11.14
C ILE A 62 -1.21 10.87 -10.63
N ASP A 63 -1.06 11.86 -11.50
CA ASP A 63 -0.73 13.21 -11.05
C ASP A 63 -1.91 13.79 -10.25
N PRO A 64 -1.77 14.05 -8.94
CA PRO A 64 -2.88 14.54 -8.13
C PRO A 64 -3.38 15.92 -8.59
N MET A 65 -2.53 16.70 -9.28
CA MET A 65 -2.92 18.01 -9.84
C MET A 65 -3.77 17.91 -11.10
N SER A 66 -3.74 16.75 -11.79
CA SER A 66 -4.52 16.51 -13.00
C SER A 66 -6.00 16.21 -12.73
N ILE A 67 -6.33 15.80 -11.50
CA ILE A 67 -7.69 15.45 -11.11
C ILE A 67 -8.51 16.72 -10.96
N LYS A 68 -9.64 16.85 -11.68
CA LYS A 68 -10.57 17.99 -11.50
C LYS A 68 -11.31 17.89 -10.16
N PRO A 69 -11.75 19.01 -9.56
CA PRO A 69 -12.69 18.97 -8.44
C PRO A 69 -13.94 18.16 -8.81
N TRP A 70 -14.39 17.30 -7.90
CA TRP A 70 -15.65 16.57 -8.07
C TRP A 70 -16.82 17.35 -7.49
N GLN A 71 -18.03 16.93 -7.84
CA GLN A 71 -19.24 17.48 -7.22
C GLN A 71 -19.30 17.06 -5.75
N THR A 72 -19.39 18.03 -4.86
CA THR A 72 -19.57 17.76 -3.43
C THR A 72 -20.92 17.08 -3.16
N THR A 73 -20.87 15.96 -2.43
CA THR A 73 -22.05 15.20 -1.97
C THR A 73 -21.97 14.98 -0.46
N ARG A 74 -22.94 14.25 0.11
CA ARG A 74 -22.92 13.87 1.54
C ARG A 74 -21.85 12.81 1.87
N VAL A 75 -21.14 12.32 0.86
CA VAL A 75 -20.02 11.37 0.98
C VAL A 75 -18.74 12.08 0.56
N THR A 76 -17.70 11.97 1.38
CA THR A 76 -16.35 12.45 1.06
C THR A 76 -15.32 11.44 1.53
N PHE A 77 -14.06 11.67 1.16
CA PHE A 77 -12.95 10.76 1.41
C PHE A 77 -11.83 11.45 2.21
N LEU A 78 -11.04 10.65 2.91
CA LEU A 78 -9.83 11.09 3.63
C LEU A 78 -8.81 9.94 3.64
N GLY A 79 -7.55 10.26 3.95
CA GLY A 79 -6.50 9.25 4.04
C GLY A 79 -6.19 8.58 2.70
N ASP A 80 -5.72 7.33 2.76
CA ASP A 80 -5.32 6.56 1.58
C ASP A 80 -6.45 6.36 0.56
N ALA A 81 -7.71 6.49 0.98
CA ALA A 81 -8.86 6.43 0.07
C ALA A 81 -8.85 7.55 -0.99
N ILE A 82 -8.18 8.68 -0.73
CA ILE A 82 -8.14 9.82 -1.65
C ILE A 82 -6.73 10.28 -2.02
N HIS A 83 -5.72 9.99 -1.22
CA HIS A 83 -4.34 10.44 -1.46
C HIS A 83 -3.28 9.39 -1.09
N ALA A 84 -3.52 8.13 -1.47
CA ALA A 84 -2.50 7.09 -1.39
C ALA A 84 -1.15 7.57 -1.96
N MET A 85 -0.11 7.47 -1.16
CA MET A 85 1.23 7.99 -1.47
C MET A 85 2.31 7.00 -1.04
N ASN A 86 3.54 7.21 -1.53
CA ASN A 86 4.66 6.37 -1.15
C ASN A 86 5.00 6.51 0.35
N PRO A 87 5.27 5.41 1.07
CA PRO A 87 5.49 5.42 2.52
C PRO A 87 6.85 5.98 2.97
N ILE A 88 7.80 6.29 2.08
CA ILE A 88 9.19 6.66 2.41
C ILE A 88 9.31 7.76 3.48
N LEU A 89 8.40 8.73 3.48
CA LEU A 89 8.45 9.87 4.39
C LEU A 89 7.52 9.72 5.61
N GLY A 90 6.78 8.61 5.74
CA GLY A 90 5.81 8.42 6.81
C GLY A 90 4.69 9.48 6.82
N LEU A 91 4.40 10.12 5.68
CA LEU A 91 3.44 11.22 5.61
C LEU A 91 1.98 10.76 5.62
N GLY A 92 1.68 9.55 5.12
CA GLY A 92 0.31 9.08 4.92
C GLY A 92 -0.56 9.14 6.19
N THR A 93 -0.09 8.55 7.30
CA THR A 93 -0.84 8.53 8.56
C THR A 93 -1.01 9.92 9.16
N ASN A 94 0.07 10.71 9.24
CA ASN A 94 0.00 12.08 9.72
C ASN A 94 -0.99 12.91 8.90
N ARG A 95 -1.00 12.67 7.59
CA ARG A 95 -1.91 13.34 6.67
C ARG A 95 -3.36 12.96 6.90
N ALA A 96 -3.65 11.67 7.09
CA ALA A 96 -4.98 11.18 7.39
C ALA A 96 -5.52 11.78 8.70
N LEU A 97 -4.68 11.91 9.74
CA LEU A 97 -5.04 12.57 11.00
C LEU A 97 -5.35 14.07 10.81
N GLN A 98 -4.54 14.77 10.02
CA GLN A 98 -4.79 16.17 9.68
C GLN A 98 -6.12 16.35 8.93
N ASP A 99 -6.44 15.47 7.99
CA ASP A 99 -7.70 15.52 7.26
C ASP A 99 -8.90 15.25 8.17
N ALA A 100 -8.79 14.30 9.11
CA ALA A 100 -9.85 14.04 10.09
C ALA A 100 -10.09 15.26 11.00
N ALA A 101 -9.02 15.92 11.45
CA ALA A 101 -9.11 17.15 12.24
C ALA A 101 -9.72 18.30 11.43
N LEU A 102 -9.32 18.45 10.16
CA LEU A 102 -9.85 19.47 9.26
C LEU A 102 -11.32 19.24 8.97
N LEU A 103 -11.73 18.02 8.65
CA LEU A 103 -13.13 17.65 8.41
C LEU A 103 -13.98 17.96 9.64
N THR A 104 -13.53 17.55 10.83
CA THR A 104 -14.23 17.84 12.09
C THR A 104 -14.38 19.35 12.31
N LYS A 105 -13.33 20.13 12.03
CA LYS A 105 -13.38 21.59 12.13
C LYS A 105 -14.40 22.21 11.18
N LYS A 106 -14.48 21.73 9.93
CA LYS A 106 -15.45 22.21 8.93
C LYS A 106 -16.89 21.82 9.28
N LEU A 107 -17.08 20.64 9.89
CA LEU A 107 -18.38 20.16 10.36
C LEU A 107 -18.86 20.85 11.64
N LYS A 108 -17.99 21.52 12.40
CA LYS A 108 -18.40 22.24 13.61
C LYS A 108 -19.44 23.34 13.33
N ASN A 109 -19.39 23.94 12.14
CA ASN A 109 -20.34 24.97 11.69
C ASN A 109 -21.50 24.37 10.87
N PHE A 110 -21.86 23.12 11.14
CA PHE A 110 -22.89 22.42 10.38
C PHE A 110 -24.28 22.95 10.71
N GLU A 111 -24.99 23.39 9.67
CA GLU A 111 -26.43 23.62 9.67
C GLU A 111 -27.10 22.62 8.73
N ARG A 112 -28.39 22.29 8.96
CA ARG A 112 -29.10 21.21 8.25
C ARG A 112 -29.02 21.33 6.72
N ASP A 113 -29.03 22.57 6.22
CA ASP A 113 -28.92 22.90 4.79
C ASP A 113 -27.51 23.38 4.37
N GLY A 114 -26.64 23.68 5.34
CA GLY A 114 -25.27 24.19 5.13
C GLY A 114 -24.21 23.11 4.88
N TRP A 115 -24.58 21.82 4.96
CA TRP A 115 -23.65 20.69 4.84
C TRP A 115 -22.76 20.75 3.59
N LYS A 116 -23.33 21.20 2.46
CA LYS A 116 -22.64 21.21 1.17
C LYS A 116 -21.43 22.14 1.20
N GLU A 117 -21.55 23.28 1.87
CA GLU A 117 -20.47 24.25 1.98
C GLU A 117 -19.35 23.75 2.91
N CYS A 118 -19.70 23.12 4.04
CA CYS A 118 -18.74 22.49 4.95
C CYS A 118 -17.86 21.46 4.21
N PHE A 119 -18.49 20.56 3.47
CA PHE A 119 -17.78 19.52 2.71
C PHE A 119 -16.97 20.12 1.56
N ARG A 120 -17.52 21.09 0.82
CA ARG A 120 -16.80 21.76 -0.27
C ARG A 120 -15.54 22.46 0.20
N GLN A 121 -15.58 23.12 1.36
CA GLN A 121 -14.41 23.75 1.96
C GLN A 121 -13.37 22.72 2.40
N TYR A 122 -13.81 21.65 3.05
CA TYR A 122 -12.93 20.53 3.40
C TYR A 122 -12.24 19.95 2.15
N GLU A 123 -13.01 19.58 1.12
CA GLU A 123 -12.50 18.97 -0.11
C GLU A 123 -11.49 19.88 -0.82
N LYS A 124 -11.76 21.18 -0.85
CA LYS A 124 -10.85 22.18 -1.44
C LYS A 124 -9.50 22.22 -0.71
N GLU A 125 -9.52 22.32 0.61
CA GLU A 125 -8.30 22.42 1.42
C GLU A 125 -7.52 21.10 1.44
N MET A 126 -8.22 19.98 1.64
CA MET A 126 -7.65 18.64 1.61
C MET A 126 -6.94 18.39 0.28
N ARG A 127 -7.59 18.65 -0.87
CA ARG A 127 -6.99 18.42 -2.20
C ARG A 127 -5.70 19.20 -2.43
N SER A 128 -5.64 20.44 -2.00
CA SER A 128 -4.43 21.27 -2.17
C SER A 128 -3.26 20.69 -1.37
N SER A 129 -3.55 20.34 -0.12
CA SER A 129 -2.51 19.97 0.83
C SER A 129 -2.09 18.50 0.69
N SER A 130 -3.00 17.59 0.37
CA SER A 130 -2.68 16.20 0.04
C SER A 130 -1.90 16.07 -1.27
N SER A 131 -2.27 16.82 -2.31
CA SER A 131 -1.50 16.87 -3.58
C SER A 131 -0.04 17.27 -3.35
N ARG A 132 0.19 18.28 -2.49
CA ARG A 132 1.53 18.72 -2.11
C ARG A 132 2.34 17.60 -1.44
N ASP A 133 1.73 16.86 -0.52
CA ASP A 133 2.40 15.80 0.23
C ASP A 133 2.69 14.57 -0.66
N VAL A 134 1.75 14.21 -1.57
CA VAL A 134 1.94 13.17 -2.60
C VAL A 134 3.12 13.52 -3.52
N LEU A 135 3.16 14.74 -4.05
CA LEU A 135 4.23 15.20 -4.95
C LEU A 135 5.58 15.26 -4.23
N TYR A 136 5.59 15.68 -2.96
CA TYR A 136 6.81 15.71 -2.16
C TYR A 136 7.35 14.30 -1.91
N SER A 137 6.48 13.36 -1.55
CA SER A 137 6.85 11.94 -1.39
C SER A 137 7.35 11.34 -2.71
N ARG A 138 6.68 11.62 -3.84
CA ARG A 138 7.13 11.19 -5.18
C ARG A 138 8.52 11.71 -5.52
N LYS A 139 8.79 13.00 -5.28
CA LYS A 139 10.11 13.60 -5.53
C LYS A 139 11.20 12.96 -4.68
N MET A 140 10.92 12.69 -3.41
CA MET A 140 11.88 12.03 -2.51
C MET A 140 12.16 10.60 -2.94
N LEU A 141 11.13 9.82 -3.28
CA LEU A 141 11.26 8.47 -3.83
C LEU A 141 12.16 8.47 -5.06
N SER A 142 11.89 9.34 -6.04
CA SER A 142 12.72 9.45 -7.24
C SER A 142 14.19 9.75 -6.89
N ALA A 143 14.44 10.67 -5.95
CA ALA A 143 15.80 10.99 -5.51
C ALA A 143 16.52 9.82 -4.80
N GLN A 144 15.78 8.87 -4.22
CA GLN A 144 16.31 7.65 -3.60
C GLN A 144 16.53 6.52 -4.61
N LEU A 145 15.63 6.38 -5.58
CA LEU A 145 15.70 5.31 -6.60
C LEU A 145 16.70 5.61 -7.72
N VAL A 146 16.96 6.88 -8.05
CA VAL A 146 17.95 7.23 -9.06
C VAL A 146 19.32 6.69 -8.62
N GLN A 147 19.95 5.88 -9.48
CA GLN A 147 21.32 5.43 -9.30
C GLN A 147 22.21 6.67 -9.15
N ARG A 148 22.75 6.87 -7.95
CA ARG A 148 23.78 7.88 -7.75
C ARG A 148 25.12 7.22 -8.05
N GLY A 149 26.00 7.94 -8.77
CA GLY A 149 27.40 7.54 -8.89
C GLY A 149 28.07 7.39 -7.52
N TYR A 150 29.30 6.89 -7.48
CA TYR A 150 30.05 6.56 -6.25
C TYR A 150 29.89 7.56 -5.10
N ILE A 151 29.99 8.87 -5.38
CA ILE A 151 29.86 9.95 -4.39
C ILE A 151 28.48 9.93 -3.70
N GLY A 152 27.41 9.71 -4.45
CA GLY A 152 26.07 9.74 -3.87
C GLY A 152 25.70 8.49 -3.07
N VAL A 153 26.40 7.36 -3.28
CA VAL A 153 26.33 6.20 -2.39
C VAL A 153 27.00 6.51 -1.05
N ILE A 154 28.17 7.15 -1.07
CA ILE A 154 28.89 7.57 0.15
C ILE A 154 28.04 8.55 0.98
N ILE A 155 27.47 9.57 0.35
CA ILE A 155 26.58 10.54 1.04
C ILE A 155 25.38 9.84 1.67
N ARG A 156 24.75 8.90 0.95
CA ARG A 156 23.61 8.13 1.45
C ARG A 156 24.01 7.25 2.64
N TYR A 157 25.16 6.58 2.55
CA TYR A 157 25.69 5.75 3.63
C TYR A 157 25.94 6.57 4.90
N ILE A 158 26.55 7.76 4.78
CA ILE A 158 26.78 8.65 5.90
C ILE A 158 25.44 9.06 6.53
N LEU A 159 24.48 9.55 5.74
CA LEU A 159 23.16 9.95 6.23
C LEU A 159 22.42 8.81 6.95
N CYS A 160 22.37 7.61 6.37
CA CYS A 160 21.74 6.45 6.99
C CYS A 160 22.44 6.07 8.30
N ARG A 161 23.77 6.16 8.35
CA ARG A 161 24.54 5.88 9.56
C ARG A 161 24.28 6.91 10.66
N THR A 162 24.16 8.20 10.34
CA THR A 162 23.84 9.23 11.34
C THR A 162 22.44 9.03 11.90
N ILE A 163 21.45 8.76 11.05
CA ILE A 163 20.06 8.52 11.46
C ILE A 163 19.94 7.25 12.32
N SER A 164 20.73 6.22 12.04
CA SER A 164 20.71 4.97 12.83
C SER A 164 21.41 5.08 14.19
N LEU A 165 22.14 6.17 14.44
CA LEU A 165 22.88 6.42 15.69
C LEU A 165 22.18 7.43 16.61
N THR A 166 21.12 8.08 16.13
CA THR A 166 20.20 8.94 16.90
C THR A 166 18.92 8.19 17.24
#